data_AF-A0A7Y1U8H6-F1
#
_entry.id   AF-A0A7Y1U8H6-F1
#
_cell.length_a   1.000
_cell.length_b   1.000
_cell.length_c   1.000
_cell.angle_alpha   90.00
_cell.angle_beta   90.00
_cell.angle_gamma   90.00
#
_symmetry.space_group_name_H-M   'P 1'
#
loop_
_entity.id
_entity.type
_entity.pdbx_description
1 polymer ?
#
loop_
_entity_poly.entity_id
_entity_poly.type
_entity_poly.pdbx_seq_one_letter_code
_entity_poly.pdbx_strand_id
1 'polypeptide(L)'
;MGGKIIALSFFTVLLSAATVLITSAVARPLARVYEVDTEPWKTDAAAEMASGLFNFVIPVLVWGLIGLMIAVLTRSSGTAIGVGIGWLLVVEGLISIWAPDITHLLPGGTLSALATGGTADLSWASALGLTLLYGAVAAFVSLFAFRNRDIVS
;
A
#
# COMPACT_ATOMS: atom_id res chain seq x y z
N MET A 1 -12.27 11.11 -14.58
CA MET A 1 -11.43 10.15 -13.83
C MET A 1 -10.01 10.66 -13.58
N GLY A 2 -9.29 11.15 -14.61
CA GLY A 2 -7.89 11.61 -14.48
C GLY A 2 -7.63 12.58 -13.33
N GLY A 3 -8.43 13.64 -13.17
CA GLY A 3 -8.25 14.60 -12.08
C GLY A 3 -8.38 14.01 -10.66
N LYS A 4 -9.25 13.01 -10.47
CA LYS A 4 -9.40 12.32 -9.17
C LYS A 4 -8.19 11.45 -8.85
N ILE A 5 -7.64 10.77 -9.85
CA ILE A 5 -6.43 9.93 -9.71
C ILE A 5 -5.21 10.80 -9.42
N ILE A 6 -5.06 11.93 -10.10
CA ILE A 6 -3.97 12.88 -9.87
C ILE A 6 -4.05 13.45 -8.45
N ALA A 7 -5.23 13.92 -8.03
CA ALA A 7 -5.43 14.44 -6.68
C ALA A 7 -5.14 13.38 -5.61
N LEU A 8 -5.68 12.16 -5.78
CA LEU A 8 -5.43 11.05 -4.87
C LEU A 8 -3.93 10.75 -4.77
N SER A 9 -3.25 10.63 -5.91
CA SER A 9 -1.82 10.32 -5.95
C SER A 9 -0.99 11.40 -5.29
N PHE A 10 -1.29 12.68 -5.54
CA PHE A 10 -0.61 13.81 -4.91
C PHE A 10 -0.73 13.78 -3.39
N PHE A 11 -1.97 13.66 -2.87
CA PHE A 11 -2.18 13.59 -1.42
C PHE A 11 -1.53 12.35 -0.80
N THR A 12 -1.60 11.21 -1.47
CA THR A 12 -0.94 9.97 -1.01
C THR A 12 0.56 10.14 -0.90
N VAL A 13 1.23 10.71 -1.93
CA VAL A 13 2.68 10.94 -1.89
C VAL A 13 3.04 11.93 -0.78
N LEU A 14 2.29 13.03 -0.65
CA LEU A 14 2.54 14.04 0.37
C LEU A 14 2.40 13.49 1.78
N LEU A 15 1.32 12.76 2.06
CA LEU A 15 1.09 12.14 3.37
C LEU A 15 2.11 11.04 3.65
N SER A 16 2.50 10.26 2.64
CA SER A 16 3.53 9.23 2.80
C SER A 16 4.89 9.83 3.15
N ALA A 17 5.26 10.94 2.51
CA ALA A 17 6.47 11.68 2.86
C ALA A 17 6.41 12.20 4.31
N ALA A 18 5.27 12.76 4.72
CA ALA A 18 5.06 13.18 6.11
C ALA A 18 5.18 12.01 7.10
N THR A 19 4.61 10.84 6.78
CA THR A 19 4.73 9.62 7.59
C THR A 19 6.18 9.21 7.77
N VAL A 20 6.97 9.15 6.68
CA VAL A 20 8.39 8.78 6.76
C VAL A 20 9.17 9.76 7.64
N LEU A 21 8.92 11.06 7.52
CA LEU A 21 9.57 12.09 8.33
C LEU A 21 9.21 11.96 9.82
N ILE A 22 7.92 11.78 10.14
CA ILE A 22 7.45 11.62 11.51
C ILE A 22 8.02 10.35 12.13
N THR A 23 7.95 9.21 11.43
CA THR A 23 8.50 7.94 11.92
C THR A 23 10.00 8.04 12.14
N SER A 24 10.75 8.66 11.22
CA SER A 24 12.20 8.87 11.37
C SER A 24 12.55 9.76 12.56
N ALA A 25 11.73 10.79 12.83
CA ALA A 25 11.91 11.68 13.97
C ALA A 25 11.63 10.97 15.30
N VAL A 26 10.61 10.11 15.34
CA VAL A 26 10.22 9.33 16.53
C VAL A 26 11.15 8.13 16.78
N ALA A 27 11.73 7.54 15.74
CA ALA A 27 12.62 6.38 15.87
C ALA A 27 13.88 6.69 16.70
N ARG A 28 14.48 7.87 16.55
CA ARG A 28 15.72 8.27 17.25
C ARG A 28 15.59 8.34 18.78
N PRO A 29 14.58 9.01 19.37
CA PRO A 29 14.41 9.00 20.82
C PRO A 29 14.06 7.60 21.34
N LEU A 30 13.27 6.82 20.61
CA LEU A 30 12.95 5.44 21.00
C LEU A 30 14.20 4.54 21.00
N ALA A 31 15.06 4.65 19.99
CA ALA A 31 16.31 3.89 19.93
C ALA A 31 17.20 4.15 21.15
N ARG A 32 17.23 5.37 21.68
CA ARG A 32 17.95 5.69 22.92
C ARG A 32 17.35 5.01 24.15
N VAL A 33 16.02 4.95 24.24
CA VAL A 33 15.31 4.30 25.36
C VAL A 33 15.52 2.79 25.35
N TYR A 34 15.59 2.18 24.16
CA TYR A 34 15.78 0.75 23.97
C TYR A 34 17.23 0.33 23.73
N GLU A 35 18.19 1.23 23.94
CA GLU A 35 19.64 0.98 23.77
C GLU A 35 20.00 0.35 22.40
N VAL A 36 19.27 0.73 21.35
CA VAL A 36 19.53 0.28 19.98
C VAL A 36 20.71 1.07 19.40
N ASP A 37 21.71 0.35 18.89
CA ASP A 37 22.82 0.98 18.17
C ASP A 37 22.31 1.63 16.86
N THR A 38 22.54 2.94 16.73
CA THR A 38 22.11 3.76 15.58
C THR A 38 23.28 4.21 14.70
N GLU A 39 24.50 3.75 15.00
CA GLU A 39 25.67 4.02 14.18
C GLU A 39 25.48 3.58 12.71
N PRO A 40 24.87 2.42 12.42
CA PRO A 40 24.59 2.01 11.04
C PRO A 40 23.63 2.95 10.27
N TRP A 41 22.75 3.68 10.97
CA TRP A 41 21.72 4.52 10.32
C TRP A 41 22.29 5.78 9.67
N LYS A 42 23.56 6.10 9.94
CA LYS A 42 24.22 7.29 9.38
C LYS A 42 24.78 7.02 7.99
N THR A 43 25.12 5.77 7.69
CA THR A 43 25.67 5.37 6.39
C THR A 43 24.54 5.32 5.36
N ASP A 44 24.73 5.98 4.22
CA ASP A 44 23.77 6.00 3.10
C ASP A 44 22.32 6.38 3.49
N ALA A 45 22.15 7.11 4.59
CA ALA A 45 20.85 7.42 5.18
C ALA A 45 19.85 8.01 4.18
N ALA A 46 20.31 8.89 3.29
CA ALA A 46 19.47 9.50 2.27
C ALA A 46 18.98 8.49 1.22
N ALA A 47 19.84 7.57 0.79
CA ALA A 47 19.49 6.53 -0.17
C ALA A 47 18.54 5.51 0.46
N GLU A 48 18.79 5.12 1.71
CA GLU A 48 17.94 4.20 2.45
C GLU A 48 16.55 4.80 2.70
N MET A 49 16.49 6.08 3.11
CA MET A 49 15.22 6.81 3.26
C MET A 49 14.47 6.95 1.93
N ALA A 50 15.17 7.19 0.82
CA ALA A 50 14.53 7.26 -0.49
C ALA A 50 13.96 5.90 -0.92
N SER A 51 14.69 4.81 -0.68
CA SER A 51 14.21 3.45 -0.96
C SER A 51 13.02 3.09 -0.08
N GLY A 52 13.05 3.41 1.21
CA GLY A 52 11.95 3.21 2.15
C GLY A 52 10.71 4.01 1.76
N LEU A 53 10.89 5.26 1.33
CA LEU A 53 9.78 6.07 0.82
C LEU A 53 9.17 5.46 -0.45
N PHE A 54 9.99 5.00 -1.39
CA PHE A 54 9.50 4.32 -2.60
C PHE A 54 8.72 3.06 -2.24
N ASN A 55 9.30 2.21 -1.39
CA ASN A 55 8.71 0.97 -0.90
C ASN A 55 7.38 1.22 -0.19
N PHE A 56 7.22 2.36 0.48
CA PHE A 56 5.98 2.73 1.17
C PHE A 56 4.93 3.36 0.24
N VAL A 57 5.34 4.29 -0.63
CA VAL A 57 4.41 5.04 -1.50
C VAL A 57 3.69 4.13 -2.49
N ILE A 58 4.40 3.17 -3.10
CA ILE A 58 3.83 2.31 -4.15
C ILE A 58 2.66 1.47 -3.61
N PRO A 59 2.79 0.70 -2.50
CA PRO A 59 1.66 0.02 -1.85
C PRO A 59 0.50 0.94 -1.50
N VAL A 60 0.76 2.12 -0.91
CA VAL A 60 -0.31 3.02 -0.48
C VAL A 60 -1.10 3.54 -1.68
N LEU A 61 -0.44 3.84 -2.81
CA LEU A 61 -1.12 4.18 -4.06
C LEU A 61 -1.98 3.03 -4.58
N VAL A 62 -1.48 1.80 -4.53
CA VAL A 62 -2.23 0.62 -4.97
C VAL A 62 -3.44 0.35 -4.06
N TRP A 63 -3.32 0.52 -2.74
CA TRP A 63 -4.47 0.51 -1.83
C TRP A 63 -5.50 1.58 -2.21
N GLY A 64 -5.03 2.78 -2.55
CA GLY A 64 -5.89 3.86 -3.05
C GLY A 64 -6.63 3.47 -4.34
N LEU A 65 -5.96 2.80 -5.28
CA LEU A 65 -6.56 2.32 -6.53
C LEU A 65 -7.57 1.19 -6.29
N ILE A 66 -7.29 0.26 -5.38
CA ILE A 66 -8.25 -0.80 -4.99
C ILE A 66 -9.49 -0.17 -4.36
N GLY A 67 -9.31 0.80 -3.44
CA GLY A 67 -10.40 1.56 -2.86
C GLY A 67 -11.22 2.31 -3.91
N LEU A 68 -10.56 2.95 -4.88
CA LEU A 68 -11.21 3.61 -6.01
C LEU A 68 -12.03 2.61 -6.85
N MET A 69 -11.47 1.45 -7.16
CA MET A 69 -12.16 0.39 -7.89
C MET A 69 -13.46 -0.01 -7.17
N ILE A 70 -13.38 -0.30 -5.88
CA ILE A 70 -14.55 -0.66 -5.09
C ILE A 70 -15.56 0.50 -5.05
N ALA A 71 -15.09 1.74 -4.85
CA ALA A 71 -15.96 2.91 -4.82
C ALA A 71 -16.69 3.13 -6.15
N VAL A 72 -16.01 2.90 -7.28
CA VAL A 72 -16.61 2.98 -8.61
C VAL A 72 -17.64 1.88 -8.80
N LEU A 73 -17.29 0.63 -8.49
CA LEU A 73 -18.18 -0.51 -8.66
C LEU A 73 -19.44 -0.37 -7.80
N THR A 74 -19.27 -0.06 -6.51
CA THR A 74 -20.35 0.06 -5.52
C THR A 74 -21.08 1.40 -5.52
N ARG A 75 -20.52 2.41 -6.20
CA ARG A 75 -21.01 3.81 -6.18
C ARG A 75 -21.03 4.44 -4.78
N SER A 76 -20.16 3.98 -3.89
CA SER A 76 -20.13 4.41 -2.48
C SER A 76 -18.71 4.43 -1.93
N SER A 77 -18.24 5.62 -1.52
CA SER A 77 -16.96 5.77 -0.83
C SER A 77 -16.98 5.12 0.55
N GLY A 78 -18.11 5.20 1.27
CA GLY A 78 -18.27 4.56 2.57
C GLY A 78 -18.18 3.03 2.47
N THR A 79 -18.78 2.44 1.43
CA THR A 79 -18.68 1.00 1.18
C THR A 79 -17.25 0.59 0.83
N ALA A 80 -16.53 1.38 0.05
CA ALA A 80 -15.14 1.10 -0.27
C ALA A 80 -14.24 1.06 0.98
N ILE A 81 -14.43 2.01 1.91
CA ILE A 81 -13.72 2.03 3.19
C ILE A 81 -14.07 0.79 4.01
N GLY A 82 -15.36 0.49 4.15
CA GLY A 82 -15.82 -0.67 4.93
C GLY A 82 -15.30 -2.00 4.38
N VAL A 83 -15.29 -2.17 3.06
CA VAL A 83 -14.74 -3.36 2.41
C VAL A 83 -13.23 -3.46 2.61
N GLY A 84 -12.49 -2.36 2.46
CA GLY A 84 -11.03 -2.36 2.67
C GLY A 84 -10.65 -2.76 4.11
N ILE A 85 -11.34 -2.19 5.10
CA ILE A 85 -11.12 -2.54 6.52
C ILE A 85 -11.54 -3.98 6.79
N GLY A 86 -12.72 -4.40 6.31
CA GLY A 86 -13.22 -5.76 6.48
C GLY A 86 -12.32 -6.82 5.83
N TRP A 87 -11.71 -6.49 4.69
CA TRP A 87 -10.74 -7.36 4.03
C TRP A 87 -9.53 -7.63 4.92
N LEU A 88 -8.88 -6.58 5.44
CA LEU A 88 -7.67 -6.72 6.25
C LEU A 88 -7.95 -7.36 7.61
N LEU A 89 -9.01 -6.93 8.30
CA LEU A 89 -9.28 -7.37 9.67
C LEU A 89 -9.93 -8.75 9.75
N VAL A 90 -10.75 -9.10 8.76
CA VAL A 90 -11.56 -10.33 8.82
C VAL A 90 -11.12 -11.30 7.74
N VAL A 91 -11.14 -10.91 6.47
CA VAL A 91 -10.92 -11.86 5.37
C VAL A 91 -9.50 -12.41 5.38
N GLU A 92 -8.48 -11.55 5.31
CA GLU A 92 -7.08 -11.99 5.37
C GLU A 92 -6.73 -12.57 6.74
N GLY A 93 -7.30 -12.03 7.82
CA GLY A 93 -7.12 -12.58 9.17
C GLY A 93 -7.62 -14.02 9.31
N LEU A 94 -8.72 -14.39 8.64
CA LEU A 94 -9.21 -15.77 8.64
C LEU A 94 -8.39 -16.66 7.70
N ILE A 95 -8.00 -16.16 6.53
CA ILE A 95 -7.15 -16.90 5.59
C ILE A 95 -5.80 -17.19 6.23
N SER A 96 -5.24 -16.28 7.02
CA SER A 96 -3.95 -16.51 7.68
C SER A 96 -3.97 -17.62 8.71
N ILE A 97 -5.12 -17.86 9.34
CA ILE A 97 -5.32 -18.99 10.26
C ILE A 97 -5.41 -20.31 9.50
N TRP A 98 -6.12 -20.33 8.37
CA TRP A 98 -6.45 -21.57 7.66
C TRP A 98 -5.45 -21.97 6.58
N ALA A 99 -4.84 -21.00 5.91
CA ALA A 99 -3.88 -21.17 4.82
C ALA A 99 -2.74 -20.13 4.94
N PRO A 100 -1.89 -20.24 5.98
CA PRO A 100 -0.81 -19.27 6.22
C PRO A 100 0.16 -19.15 5.03
N ASP A 101 0.41 -20.26 4.32
CA ASP A 101 1.38 -20.34 3.24
C ASP A 101 1.05 -19.43 2.03
N ILE A 102 -0.20 -18.99 1.88
CA ILE A 102 -0.61 -18.11 0.77
C ILE A 102 -0.79 -16.65 1.19
N THR A 103 -0.66 -16.33 2.47
CA THR A 103 -0.97 -14.99 3.00
C THR A 103 -0.10 -13.89 2.38
N HIS A 104 1.16 -14.19 2.09
CA HIS A 104 2.08 -13.26 1.43
C HIS A 104 1.64 -12.91 0.00
N LEU A 105 0.81 -13.75 -0.65
CA LEU A 105 0.21 -13.52 -1.96
C LEU A 105 -1.16 -12.85 -1.89
N LEU A 106 -1.67 -12.51 -0.71
CA LEU A 106 -2.89 -11.71 -0.58
C LEU A 106 -2.54 -10.23 -0.68
N PRO A 107 -3.48 -9.35 -1.07
CA PRO A 107 -3.21 -7.92 -1.22
C PRO A 107 -2.51 -7.30 0.01
N GLY A 108 -3.02 -7.50 1.22
CA GLY A 108 -2.41 -6.97 2.44
C GLY A 108 -1.02 -7.53 2.69
N GLY A 109 -0.85 -8.85 2.56
CA GLY A 109 0.45 -9.50 2.69
C GLY A 109 1.49 -9.00 1.68
N THR A 110 1.14 -8.97 0.40
CA THR A 110 2.01 -8.49 -0.68
C THR A 110 2.38 -7.01 -0.52
N LEU A 111 1.39 -6.15 -0.26
CA LEU A 111 1.60 -4.71 -0.14
C LEU A 111 2.41 -4.38 1.11
N SER A 112 2.20 -5.11 2.21
CA SER A 112 3.02 -5.00 3.42
C SER A 112 4.45 -5.48 3.17
N ALA A 113 4.63 -6.61 2.47
CA ALA A 113 5.96 -7.12 2.14
C ALA A 113 6.76 -6.14 1.28
N LEU A 114 6.14 -5.47 0.30
CA LEU A 114 6.81 -4.41 -0.44
C LEU A 114 7.16 -3.22 0.46
N ALA A 115 6.25 -2.79 1.34
CA ALA A 115 6.46 -1.67 2.25
C ALA A 115 7.65 -1.87 3.21
N THR A 116 7.97 -3.11 3.56
CA THR A 116 9.12 -3.46 4.42
C THR A 116 10.40 -3.79 3.64
N GLY A 117 10.40 -3.65 2.30
CA GLY A 117 11.58 -3.98 1.48
C GLY A 117 11.71 -5.46 1.11
N GLY A 118 10.63 -6.24 1.21
CA GLY A 118 10.59 -7.69 1.05
C GLY A 118 10.46 -8.43 2.37
N THR A 119 10.18 -9.72 2.29
CA THR A 119 10.12 -10.65 3.43
C THR A 119 10.81 -11.98 3.07
N ALA A 120 10.91 -12.89 4.04
CA ALA A 120 11.43 -14.24 3.79
C ALA A 120 10.56 -15.02 2.78
N ASP A 121 9.24 -14.82 2.82
CA ASP A 121 8.29 -15.54 1.97
C ASP A 121 8.08 -14.87 0.61
N LEU A 122 8.32 -13.56 0.51
CA LEU A 122 8.14 -12.80 -0.72
C LEU A 122 9.27 -11.79 -0.94
N SER A 123 10.11 -12.08 -1.93
CA SER A 123 11.22 -11.19 -2.32
C SER A 123 10.71 -9.80 -2.71
N TRP A 124 11.53 -8.77 -2.54
CA TRP A 124 11.19 -7.40 -2.94
C TRP A 124 10.72 -7.29 -4.40
N ALA A 125 11.42 -7.94 -5.33
CA ALA A 125 11.09 -7.89 -6.75
C ALA A 125 9.73 -8.55 -7.04
N SER A 126 9.45 -9.69 -6.40
CA SER A 126 8.16 -10.37 -6.50
C SER A 126 7.03 -9.55 -5.88
N ALA A 127 7.28 -8.94 -4.71
CA ALA A 127 6.32 -8.07 -4.03
C ALA A 127 5.98 -6.83 -4.88
N LEU A 128 7.00 -6.21 -5.50
CA LEU A 128 6.81 -5.12 -6.45
C LEU A 128 5.97 -5.54 -7.65
N GLY A 129 6.31 -6.68 -8.26
CA GLY A 129 5.58 -7.21 -9.42
C GLY A 129 4.10 -7.47 -9.12
N LEU A 130 3.80 -8.14 -8.01
CA LEU A 130 2.43 -8.41 -7.58
C LEU A 130 1.68 -7.13 -7.19
N THR A 131 2.33 -6.20 -6.50
CA THR A 131 1.73 -4.90 -6.14
C THR A 131 1.33 -4.13 -7.40
N LEU A 132 2.20 -4.08 -8.41
CA LEU A 132 1.90 -3.44 -9.69
C LEU A 132 0.77 -4.19 -10.44
N LEU A 133 0.73 -5.52 -10.36
CA LEU A 133 -0.36 -6.30 -10.94
C LEU A 133 -1.71 -5.96 -10.31
N TYR A 134 -1.80 -5.90 -8.97
CA TYR A 134 -3.03 -5.46 -8.29
C TYR A 134 -3.45 -4.05 -8.70
N GLY A 135 -2.50 -3.13 -8.77
CA GLY A 135 -2.73 -1.75 -9.23
C GLY A 135 -3.27 -1.72 -10.66
N ALA A 136 -2.67 -2.49 -11.58
CA ALA A 136 -3.08 -2.58 -12.97
C ALA A 136 -4.49 -3.15 -13.12
N VAL A 137 -4.82 -4.23 -12.39
CA VAL A 137 -6.16 -4.82 -12.37
C VAL A 137 -7.18 -3.83 -11.83
N ALA A 138 -6.88 -3.17 -10.70
CA ALA A 138 -7.78 -2.19 -10.09
C ALA A 138 -8.05 -1.00 -11.02
N ALA A 139 -7.00 -0.47 -11.67
CA ALA A 139 -7.12 0.60 -12.64
C ALA A 139 -7.93 0.17 -13.86
N PHE A 140 -7.65 -1.00 -14.43
CA PHE A 140 -8.35 -1.55 -15.59
C PHE A 140 -9.85 -1.73 -15.31
N VAL A 141 -10.20 -2.38 -14.20
CA VAL A 141 -11.60 -2.60 -13.79
C VAL A 141 -12.31 -1.27 -13.57
N SER A 142 -11.66 -0.31 -12.91
CA SER A 142 -12.23 1.04 -12.68
C SER A 142 -12.52 1.76 -13.99
N LEU A 143 -11.58 1.75 -14.94
CA LEU A 143 -11.72 2.41 -16.23
C LEU A 143 -12.81 1.74 -17.08
N PHE A 144 -12.83 0.41 -17.11
CA PHE A 144 -13.84 -0.35 -17.84
C PHE A 144 -15.25 -0.11 -17.27
N ALA A 145 -15.40 -0.19 -15.95
CA ALA A 145 -16.66 0.08 -15.28
C ALA A 145 -17.17 1.51 -15.48
N PHE A 146 -16.25 2.49 -15.58
CA PHE A 146 -16.61 3.88 -15.86
C PHE A 146 -17.04 4.06 -17.32
N ARG A 147 -16.25 3.55 -18.27
CA ARG A 147 -16.51 3.69 -19.71
C ARG A 147 -17.83 3.06 -20.13
N ASN A 148 -18.15 1.87 -19.62
CA ASN A 148 -19.43 1.24 -19.95
C ASN A 148 -20.63 2.00 -19.40
N ARG A 149 -20.45 2.86 -18.39
CA ARG A 149 -21.54 3.67 -17.82
C ARG A 149 -21.83 4.91 -18.64
N ASP A 150 -20.81 5.53 -19.23
CA ASP A 150 -20.99 6.71 -20.09
C ASP A 150 -21.77 6.39 -21.38
N ILE A 151 -21.91 5.12 -21.75
CA ILE A 151 -22.58 4.67 -22.98
C ILE A 151 -24.10 4.43 -22.76
N VAL A 152 -24.56 4.29 -21.51
CA VAL A 152 -25.96 3.92 -21.17
C VAL A 152 -26.76 5.07 -20.55
N SER A 153 -26.23 6.30 -20.57
CA SER A 153 -26.93 7.53 -20.13
C SER A 153 -27.09 8.47 -21.31
#